data_AF-A0A3C1DSI4-F1
#
_entry.id   AF-A0A3C1DSI4-F1
#
_cell.length_a   1.000
_cell.length_b   1.000
_cell.length_c   1.000
_cell.angle_alpha   90.00
_cell.angle_beta   90.00
_cell.angle_gamma   90.00
#
_symmetry.space_group_name_H-M   'P 1'
#
loop_
_entity.id
_entity.type
_entity.pdbx_description
1 polymer ?
#
loop_
_entity_poly.entity_id
_entity_poly.type
_entity_poly.pdbx_seq_one_letter_code
_entity_poly.pdbx_strand_id
1 'polypeptide(L)'
;MTVSNADSINTLWRWIASDRDAAAFMQGKPDQWGTRINPNYRGMDLDIDRFPRNDLYCADISPDQPKLCEFDAHPYAADDHDAARSASRGDTLGRLYDPAANPPSFKKVPPQPVGQQGILAITDAATAARYGLPTAQLKNAAGQFVAADPASMRAAVGQMKRATGSTVLRPNPAGTAATAYPLTTVSYAATVPTKITKAEAAAYEKFIEYAVGAGQTLGTQEGDLPPGYAPLPQALRSEALSVAADIVKRQAAGPVVEPASITESAPPNSQVLSGAPVSVPIAPVQIGAVSPAGGGLPQGTPIGAVISAAQALLASVGTSRFGPAGALALGLAALISGPVLLRIGAGHA
;
A
#
# COMPACT_ATOMS: atom_id res chain seq x y z
N MET A 1 3.61 5.97 -0.68
CA MET A 1 2.40 5.92 -1.54
C MET A 1 2.85 5.54 -2.95
N THR A 2 2.01 4.85 -3.72
CA THR A 2 2.36 4.30 -5.04
C THR A 2 1.82 5.19 -6.18
N VAL A 3 2.44 5.11 -7.36
CA VAL A 3 2.06 5.95 -8.53
C VAL A 3 0.83 5.43 -9.29
N SER A 4 0.52 4.15 -9.16
CA SER A 4 -0.49 3.46 -9.96
C SER A 4 -1.88 3.51 -9.32
N ASN A 5 -2.93 3.51 -10.15
CA ASN A 5 -4.30 3.30 -9.69
C ASN A 5 -4.49 1.85 -9.23
N ALA A 6 -5.24 1.64 -8.14
CA ALA A 6 -5.57 0.31 -7.65
C ALA A 6 -6.86 0.27 -6.80
N ASP A 7 -7.60 -0.83 -6.90
CA ASP A 7 -8.79 -1.11 -6.07
C ASP A 7 -8.45 -1.15 -4.56
N SER A 8 -7.22 -1.54 -4.21
CA SER A 8 -6.73 -1.51 -2.83
C SER A 8 -6.63 -0.07 -2.30
N ILE A 9 -6.26 0.89 -3.14
CA ILE A 9 -6.23 2.32 -2.79
C ILE A 9 -7.65 2.85 -2.61
N ASN A 10 -8.60 2.46 -3.46
CA ASN A 10 -10.01 2.79 -3.22
C ASN A 10 -10.54 2.20 -1.91
N THR A 11 -10.14 0.97 -1.56
CA THR A 11 -10.50 0.34 -0.29
C THR A 11 -9.96 1.13 0.90
N LEU A 12 -8.73 1.64 0.82
CA LEU A 12 -8.13 2.53 1.82
C LEU A 12 -8.96 3.82 1.99
N TRP A 13 -9.30 4.50 0.90
CA TRP A 13 -10.09 5.74 0.98
C TRP A 13 -11.50 5.49 1.50
N ARG A 14 -12.14 4.38 1.10
CA ARG A 14 -13.44 3.95 1.66
C ARG A 14 -13.36 3.65 3.15
N TRP A 15 -12.25 3.12 3.65
CA TRP A 15 -12.02 2.95 5.08
C TRP A 15 -11.91 4.29 5.80
N ILE A 16 -11.10 5.23 5.27
CA ILE A 16 -10.99 6.60 5.81
C ILE A 16 -12.38 7.27 5.85
N ALA A 17 -13.16 7.16 4.77
CA ALA A 17 -14.50 7.71 4.68
C ALA A 17 -15.49 7.06 5.66
N SER A 18 -15.26 5.80 6.07
CA SER A 18 -16.14 5.06 6.98
C SER A 18 -15.92 5.41 8.46
N ASP A 19 -14.74 5.90 8.83
CA ASP A 19 -14.46 6.35 10.21
C ASP A 19 -14.89 7.81 10.39
N ARG A 20 -15.70 8.09 11.43
CA ARG A 20 -16.28 9.41 11.66
C ARG A 20 -15.22 10.49 11.94
N ASP A 21 -14.17 10.14 12.70
CA ASP A 21 -13.14 11.09 13.07
C ASP A 21 -12.23 11.38 11.87
N ALA A 22 -11.88 10.34 11.10
CA ALA A 22 -11.10 10.47 9.88
C ALA A 22 -11.85 11.26 8.79
N ALA A 23 -13.14 10.97 8.57
CA ALA A 23 -13.97 11.73 7.64
C ALA A 23 -14.10 13.21 8.06
N ALA A 24 -14.26 13.49 9.35
CA ALA A 24 -14.28 14.86 9.86
C ALA A 24 -12.93 15.57 9.68
N PHE A 25 -11.82 14.84 9.84
CA PHE A 25 -10.47 15.35 9.57
C PHE A 25 -10.29 15.73 8.11
N MET A 26 -10.76 14.89 7.18
CA MET A 26 -10.75 15.20 5.74
C MET A 26 -11.56 16.45 5.40
N GLN A 27 -12.56 16.80 6.21
CA GLN A 27 -13.34 18.04 6.09
C GLN A 27 -12.71 19.25 6.80
N GLY A 28 -11.56 19.08 7.45
CA GLY A 28 -10.79 20.17 8.07
C GLY A 28 -10.94 20.31 9.58
N LYS A 29 -11.69 19.41 10.25
CA LYS A 29 -11.69 19.35 11.71
C LYS A 29 -10.32 18.87 12.19
N PRO A 30 -9.62 19.60 13.07
CA PRO A 30 -8.37 19.10 13.64
C PRO A 30 -8.60 17.77 14.39
N ASP A 31 -7.59 16.91 14.37
CA ASP A 31 -7.61 15.70 15.20
C ASP A 31 -7.44 16.05 16.70
N GLN A 32 -7.50 15.04 17.57
CA GLN A 32 -7.36 15.23 19.02
C GLN A 32 -5.97 15.72 19.47
N TRP A 33 -4.97 15.67 18.59
CA TRP A 33 -3.62 16.16 18.83
C TRP A 33 -3.36 17.55 18.22
N GLY A 34 -4.35 18.12 17.53
CA GLY A 34 -4.27 19.42 16.89
C GLY A 34 -3.71 19.40 15.46
N THR A 35 -3.44 18.22 14.89
CA THR A 35 -3.05 18.07 13.49
C THR A 35 -4.17 18.59 12.58
N ARG A 36 -3.80 19.26 11.49
CA ARG A 36 -4.74 19.79 10.51
C ARG A 36 -4.46 19.21 9.14
N ILE A 37 -5.52 18.94 8.37
CA ILE A 37 -5.36 18.58 6.96
C ILE A 37 -4.79 19.76 6.17
N ASN A 38 -3.93 19.45 5.21
CA ASN A 38 -3.48 20.38 4.21
C ASN A 38 -4.71 20.93 3.42
N PRO A 39 -4.89 22.26 3.33
CA PRO A 39 -6.04 22.87 2.66
C PRO A 39 -6.28 22.38 1.22
N ASN A 40 -5.23 22.00 0.49
CA ASN A 40 -5.33 21.51 -0.89
C ASN A 40 -6.06 20.14 -1.02
N TYR A 41 -6.20 19.43 0.11
CA TYR A 41 -6.88 18.14 0.20
C TYR A 41 -8.20 18.22 0.99
N ARG A 42 -8.56 19.40 1.52
CA ARG A 42 -9.78 19.55 2.32
C ARG A 42 -11.02 19.32 1.45
N GLY A 43 -11.92 18.45 1.92
CA GLY A 43 -13.19 18.19 1.24
C GLY A 43 -13.06 17.52 -0.12
N MET A 44 -11.91 16.89 -0.40
CA MET A 44 -11.73 16.10 -1.62
C MET A 44 -12.67 14.89 -1.66
N ASP A 45 -12.99 14.44 -2.86
CA ASP A 45 -13.68 13.17 -3.06
C ASP A 45 -12.80 12.00 -2.60
N LEU A 46 -13.40 11.08 -1.85
CA LEU A 46 -12.74 9.88 -1.32
C LEU A 46 -13.11 8.63 -2.14
N ASP A 47 -14.04 8.71 -3.10
CA ASP A 47 -14.30 7.60 -4.02
C ASP A 47 -13.31 7.62 -5.21
N ILE A 48 -12.03 7.49 -4.88
CA ILE A 48 -10.92 7.49 -5.83
C ILE A 48 -10.02 6.27 -5.61
N ASP A 49 -9.27 5.88 -6.63
CA ASP A 49 -8.42 4.69 -6.69
C ASP A 49 -6.93 5.04 -6.77
N ARG A 50 -6.57 6.27 -6.42
CA ARG A 50 -5.21 6.83 -6.54
C ARG A 50 -4.87 7.72 -5.35
N PHE A 51 -3.59 8.03 -5.20
CA PHE A 51 -3.15 9.08 -4.29
C PHE A 51 -3.08 10.42 -5.04
N PRO A 52 -3.89 11.44 -4.67
CA PRO A 52 -3.89 12.71 -5.38
C PRO A 52 -2.68 13.58 -5.04
N ARG A 53 -2.32 14.44 -6.00
CA ARG A 53 -1.16 15.34 -5.94
C ARG A 53 -1.62 16.79 -6.03
N ASN A 54 -2.45 17.17 -5.07
CA ASN A 54 -3.08 18.48 -5.04
C ASN A 54 -2.19 19.54 -4.41
N ASP A 55 -1.19 19.14 -3.61
CA ASP A 55 -0.21 20.08 -3.10
C ASP A 55 0.87 20.37 -4.13
N LEU A 56 0.89 21.62 -4.60
CA LEU A 56 1.87 22.15 -5.54
C LEU A 56 2.89 23.06 -4.84
N TYR A 57 2.97 23.01 -3.51
CA TYR A 57 3.90 23.81 -2.74
C TYR A 57 5.34 23.52 -3.14
N CYS A 58 6.13 24.58 -3.27
CA CYS A 58 7.57 24.51 -3.43
C CYS A 58 8.24 25.45 -2.44
N ALA A 59 9.23 24.93 -1.71
CA ALA A 59 10.02 25.67 -0.75
C ALA A 59 11.26 26.28 -1.41
N ASP A 60 11.53 27.54 -1.09
CA ASP A 60 12.80 28.20 -1.40
C ASP A 60 13.84 27.78 -0.35
N ILE A 61 14.69 26.80 -0.69
CA ILE A 61 15.72 26.28 0.23
C ILE A 61 16.96 27.20 0.30
N SER A 62 17.31 27.81 -0.83
CA SER A 62 18.40 28.79 -0.96
C SER A 62 18.12 29.70 -2.17
N PRO A 63 18.51 30.99 -2.14
CA PRO A 63 18.28 31.92 -3.26
C PRO A 63 18.88 31.48 -4.60
N ASP A 64 20.01 30.75 -4.55
CA ASP A 64 20.78 30.38 -5.75
C ASP A 64 20.47 28.96 -6.27
N GLN A 65 19.42 28.32 -5.73
CA GLN A 65 19.05 26.94 -6.08
C GLN A 65 17.61 26.86 -6.59
N PRO A 66 17.30 25.88 -7.47
CA PRO A 66 15.92 25.57 -7.79
C PRO A 66 15.10 25.26 -6.54
N LYS A 67 13.83 25.65 -6.55
CA LYS A 67 12.90 25.38 -5.46
C LYS A 67 12.74 23.87 -5.24
N LEU A 68 12.64 23.45 -3.98
CA LEU A 68 12.28 22.07 -3.65
C LEU A 68 10.76 21.94 -3.65
N CYS A 69 10.21 21.30 -4.66
CA CYS A 69 8.78 21.05 -4.76
C CYS A 69 8.39 19.74 -4.05
N GLU A 70 7.12 19.65 -3.63
CA GLU A 70 6.59 18.50 -2.89
C GLU A 70 6.87 17.16 -3.58
N PHE A 71 6.83 17.09 -4.92
CA PHE A 71 7.09 15.85 -5.65
C PHE A 71 8.56 15.45 -5.73
N ASP A 72 9.48 16.39 -5.55
CA ASP A 72 10.90 16.10 -5.42
C ASP A 72 11.23 15.70 -3.97
N ALA A 73 10.59 16.34 -2.99
CA ALA A 73 10.77 16.03 -1.57
C ALA A 73 10.15 14.68 -1.17
N HIS A 74 8.95 14.38 -1.66
CA HIS A 74 8.14 13.20 -1.30
C HIS A 74 7.62 12.48 -2.55
N PRO A 75 8.51 11.91 -3.39
CA PRO A 75 8.09 11.19 -4.57
C PRO A 75 7.33 9.91 -4.21
N TYR A 76 6.48 9.45 -5.14
CA TYR A 76 5.83 8.15 -5.01
C TYR A 76 6.82 7.01 -5.20
N ALA A 77 6.57 5.93 -4.47
CA ALA A 77 7.09 4.63 -4.81
C ALA A 77 6.43 4.12 -6.11
N ALA A 78 7.12 3.24 -6.82
CA ALA A 78 6.55 2.64 -8.03
C ALA A 78 5.35 1.72 -7.71
N ASP A 79 5.48 0.92 -6.65
CA ASP A 79 4.51 -0.09 -6.21
C ASP A 79 4.69 -0.40 -4.72
N ASP A 80 3.88 -1.33 -4.19
CA ASP A 80 3.90 -1.73 -2.78
C ASP A 80 5.25 -2.34 -2.37
N HIS A 81 5.94 -3.01 -3.31
CA HIS A 81 7.26 -3.59 -3.11
C HIS A 81 8.34 -2.51 -2.95
N ASP A 82 8.38 -1.54 -3.86
CA ASP A 82 9.29 -0.40 -3.81
C ASP A 82 9.04 0.45 -2.54
N ALA A 83 7.77 0.65 -2.16
CA ALA A 83 7.41 1.37 -0.94
C ALA A 83 7.96 0.68 0.32
N ALA A 84 7.71 -0.63 0.48
CA ALA A 84 8.16 -1.40 1.64
C ALA A 84 9.68 -1.57 1.66
N ARG A 85 10.30 -1.83 0.50
CA ARG A 85 11.75 -1.96 0.39
C ARG A 85 12.45 -0.66 0.75
N SER A 86 11.91 0.48 0.33
CA SER A 86 12.48 1.79 0.64
C SER A 86 12.33 2.10 2.12
N ALA A 87 11.15 1.88 2.69
CA ALA A 87 10.91 2.04 4.12
C ALA A 87 11.85 1.18 4.98
N SER A 88 12.04 -0.10 4.64
CA SER A 88 12.95 -1.00 5.38
C SER A 88 14.42 -0.57 5.35
N ARG A 89 14.81 0.26 4.38
CA ARG A 89 16.16 0.79 4.25
C ARG A 89 16.32 2.20 4.81
N GLY A 90 15.25 2.81 5.34
CA GLY A 90 15.26 4.22 5.73
C GLY A 90 15.30 5.18 4.53
N ASP A 91 14.94 4.71 3.35
CA ASP A 91 14.99 5.49 2.11
C ASP A 91 13.66 6.22 1.89
N THR A 92 13.67 7.55 1.98
CA THR A 92 12.47 8.38 1.80
C THR A 92 12.09 8.56 0.34
N LEU A 93 12.91 8.07 -0.60
CA LEU A 93 12.86 8.34 -2.04
C LEU A 93 13.08 9.80 -2.44
N GLY A 94 13.17 10.72 -1.47
CA GLY A 94 13.30 12.15 -1.67
C GLY A 94 14.54 12.54 -2.48
N ARG A 95 14.50 13.75 -3.01
CA ARG A 95 15.58 14.33 -3.79
C ARG A 95 15.95 15.71 -3.26
N LEU A 96 17.23 16.04 -3.37
CA LEU A 96 17.75 17.36 -3.09
C LEU A 96 18.60 17.82 -4.27
N TYR A 97 18.63 19.13 -4.48
CA TYR A 97 19.44 19.71 -5.53
C TYR A 97 20.93 19.54 -5.20
N ASP A 98 21.68 18.95 -6.13
CA ASP A 98 23.13 18.81 -6.05
C ASP A 98 23.78 19.76 -7.06
N PRO A 99 24.34 20.90 -6.62
CA PRO A 99 25.04 21.84 -7.50
C PRO A 99 26.38 21.28 -8.01
N ALA A 100 26.94 20.26 -7.35
CA ALA A 100 28.20 19.62 -7.74
C ALA A 100 28.00 18.47 -8.74
N ALA A 101 26.77 18.02 -8.96
CA ALA A 101 26.46 17.07 -10.01
C ALA A 101 26.81 17.65 -11.40
N ASN A 102 27.16 16.79 -12.36
CA ASN A 102 27.48 17.21 -13.73
C ASN A 102 26.52 16.54 -14.75
N PRO A 103 25.53 17.27 -15.30
CA PRO A 103 25.14 18.64 -14.96
C PRO A 103 24.44 18.73 -13.57
N PRO A 104 24.39 19.93 -12.97
CA PRO A 104 23.69 20.17 -11.71
C PRO A 104 22.24 19.70 -11.78
N SER A 105 21.80 18.91 -10.81
CA SER A 105 20.50 18.23 -10.88
C SER A 105 20.00 17.78 -9.51
N PHE A 106 18.71 17.51 -9.40
CA PHE A 106 18.14 16.85 -8.23
C PHE A 106 18.65 15.40 -8.16
N LYS A 107 19.31 15.06 -7.05
CA LYS A 107 19.81 13.72 -6.75
C LYS A 107 19.05 13.13 -5.57
N LYS A 108 18.98 11.81 -5.55
CA LYS A 108 18.37 11.07 -4.45
C LYS A 108 19.11 11.35 -3.15
N VAL A 109 18.36 11.59 -2.07
CA VAL A 109 18.93 11.74 -0.72
C VAL A 109 19.42 10.39 -0.18
N PRO A 110 20.48 10.37 0.63
CA PRO A 110 20.89 9.15 1.30
C PRO A 110 19.79 8.65 2.25
N PRO A 111 19.69 7.32 2.48
CA PRO A 111 18.77 6.79 3.49
C PRO A 111 19.04 7.34 4.89
N GLN A 112 17.98 7.42 5.69
CA GLN A 112 18.04 7.81 7.10
C GLN A 112 18.97 6.86 7.89
N PRO A 113 19.84 7.40 8.76
CA PRO A 113 20.69 6.58 9.61
C PRO A 113 19.90 5.62 10.49
N VAL A 114 20.51 4.47 10.80
CA VAL A 114 19.95 3.51 11.77
C VAL A 114 19.69 4.20 13.11
N GLY A 115 18.52 3.95 13.70
CA GLY A 115 18.09 4.61 14.95
C GLY A 115 17.44 5.98 14.75
N GLN A 116 17.43 6.52 13.53
CA GLN A 116 16.73 7.76 13.17
C GLN A 116 15.70 7.55 12.05
N GLN A 117 15.34 6.28 11.78
CA GLN A 117 14.37 5.93 10.76
C GLN A 117 12.95 6.27 11.22
N GLY A 118 12.26 7.12 10.46
CA GLY A 118 10.91 7.58 10.73
C GLY A 118 10.08 7.64 9.46
N ILE A 119 9.95 6.50 8.77
CA ILE A 119 9.24 6.39 7.49
C ILE A 119 7.96 5.58 7.68
N LEU A 120 6.84 6.15 7.21
CA LEU A 120 5.58 5.43 7.07
C LEU A 120 5.37 5.06 5.60
N ALA A 121 5.08 3.79 5.35
CA ALA A 121 4.71 3.28 4.02
C ALA A 121 3.36 2.59 4.07
N ILE A 122 2.64 2.68 2.94
CA ILE A 122 1.46 1.88 2.66
C ILE A 122 1.93 0.78 1.70
N THR A 123 1.66 -0.48 2.05
CA THR A 123 2.07 -1.67 1.31
C THR A 123 1.14 -2.83 1.71
N ASP A 124 1.16 -3.94 0.98
CA ASP A 124 0.44 -5.15 1.34
C ASP A 124 1.11 -5.93 2.49
N ALA A 125 0.33 -6.74 3.19
CA ALA A 125 0.79 -7.46 4.38
C ALA A 125 1.88 -8.50 4.07
N ALA A 126 1.89 -9.09 2.87
CA ALA A 126 2.90 -10.08 2.49
C ALA A 126 4.25 -9.42 2.19
N THR A 127 4.24 -8.27 1.52
CA THR A 127 5.43 -7.46 1.30
C THR A 127 5.97 -6.88 2.61
N ALA A 128 5.11 -6.41 3.51
CA ALA A 128 5.54 -5.98 4.85
C ALA A 128 6.22 -7.12 5.62
N ALA A 129 5.62 -8.32 5.61
CA ALA A 129 6.20 -9.51 6.24
C ALA A 129 7.55 -9.89 5.62
N ARG A 130 7.66 -9.85 4.29
CA ARG A 130 8.90 -10.15 3.55
C ARG A 130 10.06 -9.24 3.96
N TYR A 131 9.78 -7.97 4.26
CA TYR A 131 10.78 -7.00 4.68
C TYR A 131 10.91 -6.84 6.20
N GLY A 132 10.20 -7.65 6.99
CA GLY A 132 10.22 -7.58 8.45
C GLY A 132 9.74 -6.24 9.01
N LEU A 133 8.86 -5.55 8.28
CA LEU A 133 8.35 -4.26 8.69
C LEU A 133 7.30 -4.42 9.80
N PRO A 134 7.39 -3.65 10.90
CA PRO A 134 6.30 -3.57 11.86
C PRO A 134 5.07 -2.92 11.21
N THR A 135 3.91 -3.53 11.37
CA THR A 135 2.64 -3.05 10.82
C THR A 135 1.76 -2.45 11.90
N ALA A 136 1.10 -1.34 11.58
CA ALA A 136 0.13 -0.74 12.48
C ALA A 136 -1.15 -1.58 12.54
N GLN A 137 -1.75 -1.66 13.72
CA GLN A 137 -3.13 -2.12 13.84
C GLN A 137 -4.08 -1.02 13.39
N LEU A 138 -5.12 -1.38 12.65
CA LEU A 138 -6.08 -0.43 12.12
C LEU A 138 -7.41 -0.54 12.85
N LYS A 139 -7.99 0.62 13.17
CA LYS A 139 -9.32 0.71 13.77
C LYS A 139 -10.38 0.28 12.74
N ASN A 140 -11.16 -0.74 13.07
CA ASN A 140 -12.31 -1.14 12.26
C ASN A 140 -13.58 -0.37 12.65
N ALA A 141 -14.69 -0.58 11.94
CA ALA A 141 -15.95 0.12 12.23
C ALA A 141 -16.60 -0.28 13.57
N ALA A 142 -16.12 -1.36 14.21
CA ALA A 142 -16.48 -1.72 15.59
C ALA A 142 -15.62 -1.00 16.66
N GLY A 143 -14.73 -0.11 16.24
CA GLY A 143 -13.84 0.66 17.13
C GLY A 143 -12.65 -0.12 17.67
N GLN A 144 -12.40 -1.34 17.17
CA GLN A 144 -11.28 -2.19 17.61
C GLN A 144 -10.06 -1.98 16.72
N PHE A 145 -8.87 -1.93 17.31
CA PHE A 145 -7.61 -1.94 16.57
C PHE A 145 -7.20 -3.38 16.28
N VAL A 146 -7.12 -3.73 15.00
CA VAL A 146 -6.94 -5.11 14.54
C VAL A 146 -5.71 -5.21 13.63
N ALA A 147 -4.92 -6.27 13.80
CA ALA A 147 -3.77 -6.58 12.93
C ALA A 147 -4.20 -7.31 11.65
N ALA A 148 -3.38 -7.26 10.61
CA ALA A 148 -3.59 -8.03 9.37
C ALA A 148 -3.09 -9.47 9.53
N ASP A 149 -3.91 -10.35 10.12
CA ASP A 149 -3.60 -11.76 10.34
C ASP A 149 -4.65 -12.66 9.67
N PRO A 150 -4.37 -13.98 9.51
CA PRO A 150 -5.29 -14.87 8.81
C PRO A 150 -6.71 -14.92 9.41
N ALA A 151 -6.88 -14.80 10.73
CA ALA A 151 -8.19 -14.84 11.36
C ALA A 151 -8.97 -13.55 11.13
N SER A 152 -8.31 -12.39 11.28
CA SER A 152 -8.93 -11.08 11.08
C SER A 152 -9.30 -10.83 9.63
N MET A 153 -8.47 -11.28 8.68
CA MET A 153 -8.76 -11.22 7.26
C MET A 153 -9.94 -12.11 6.87
N ARG A 154 -10.03 -13.34 7.41
CA ARG A 154 -11.20 -14.20 7.18
C ARG A 154 -12.49 -13.61 7.78
N ALA A 155 -12.40 -12.99 8.95
CA ALA A 155 -13.54 -12.28 9.54
C ALA A 155 -14.02 -11.14 8.64
N ALA A 156 -13.09 -10.39 8.03
CA ALA A 156 -13.41 -9.35 7.05
C ALA A 156 -14.08 -9.91 5.78
N VAL A 157 -13.58 -11.03 5.24
CA VAL A 157 -14.23 -11.73 4.10
C VAL A 157 -15.68 -12.10 4.43
N GLY A 158 -15.97 -12.54 5.66
CA GLY A 158 -17.33 -12.84 6.10
C GLY A 158 -18.29 -11.64 6.12
N GLN A 159 -17.77 -10.41 6.02
CA GLN A 159 -18.57 -9.17 5.94
C GLN A 159 -18.72 -8.64 4.51
N MET A 160 -18.04 -9.26 3.53
CA MET A 160 -18.09 -8.83 2.14
C MET A 160 -19.40 -9.24 1.48
N LYS A 161 -19.88 -8.40 0.56
CA LYS A 161 -21.06 -8.68 -0.26
C LYS A 161 -20.64 -8.82 -1.71
N ARG A 162 -21.35 -9.68 -2.44
CA ARG A 162 -21.15 -9.81 -3.89
C ARG A 162 -21.56 -8.53 -4.60
N ALA A 163 -20.82 -8.17 -5.65
CA ALA A 163 -21.25 -7.16 -6.59
C ALA A 163 -22.51 -7.62 -7.32
N THR A 164 -23.42 -6.69 -7.62
CA THR A 164 -24.67 -6.98 -8.32
C THR A 164 -24.40 -7.69 -9.65
N GLY A 165 -25.02 -8.85 -9.85
CA GLY A 165 -24.85 -9.64 -11.08
C GLY A 165 -23.49 -10.35 -11.22
N SER A 166 -22.69 -10.43 -10.15
CA SER A 166 -21.34 -11.01 -10.18
C SER A 166 -21.08 -11.91 -8.96
N THR A 167 -20.11 -12.80 -9.09
CA THR A 167 -19.57 -13.58 -7.97
C THR A 167 -18.49 -12.81 -7.18
N VAL A 168 -18.00 -11.70 -7.70
CA VAL A 168 -16.92 -10.91 -7.07
C VAL A 168 -17.39 -10.28 -5.76
N LEU A 169 -16.69 -10.57 -4.67
CA LEU A 169 -16.87 -9.94 -3.37
C LEU A 169 -16.26 -8.53 -3.34
N ARG A 170 -17.01 -7.59 -2.77
CA ARG A 170 -16.53 -6.22 -2.53
C ARG A 170 -16.05 -6.07 -1.08
N PRO A 171 -14.86 -5.46 -0.87
CA PRO A 171 -14.40 -5.07 0.46
C PRO A 171 -15.44 -4.20 1.18
N ASN A 172 -15.60 -4.44 2.48
CA ASN A 172 -16.57 -3.75 3.32
C ASN A 172 -15.89 -3.18 4.58
N PRO A 173 -15.13 -2.07 4.46
CA PRO A 173 -14.44 -1.46 5.61
C PRO A 173 -15.41 -0.90 6.67
N ALA A 174 -16.67 -0.66 6.30
CA ALA A 174 -17.75 -0.24 7.21
C ALA A 174 -18.40 -1.43 7.96
N GLY A 175 -17.94 -2.66 7.75
CA GLY A 175 -18.44 -3.85 8.45
C GLY A 175 -18.15 -3.81 9.95
N THR A 176 -19.11 -4.24 10.78
CA THR A 176 -19.06 -4.09 12.24
C THR A 176 -18.56 -5.33 12.98
N ALA A 177 -17.96 -6.30 12.28
CA ALA A 177 -17.35 -7.46 12.91
C ALA A 177 -16.13 -7.03 13.75
N ALA A 178 -16.15 -7.31 15.05
CA ALA A 178 -15.18 -6.81 16.02
C ALA A 178 -13.72 -7.19 15.70
N THR A 179 -13.50 -8.35 15.08
CA THR A 179 -12.17 -8.87 14.75
C THR A 179 -11.79 -8.70 13.29
N ALA A 180 -12.61 -8.02 12.47
CA ALA A 180 -12.32 -7.87 11.04
C ALA A 180 -11.22 -6.83 10.81
N TYR A 181 -10.21 -7.18 10.01
CA TYR A 181 -9.23 -6.22 9.52
C TYR A 181 -9.85 -5.38 8.39
N PRO A 182 -9.83 -4.04 8.47
CA PRO A 182 -10.68 -3.20 7.61
C PRO A 182 -10.23 -3.14 6.14
N LEU A 183 -8.96 -3.42 5.84
CA LEU A 183 -8.39 -3.29 4.49
C LEU A 183 -8.20 -4.63 3.78
N THR A 184 -8.88 -5.69 4.21
CA THR A 184 -8.81 -6.99 3.52
C THR A 184 -9.47 -6.93 2.15
N THR A 185 -8.77 -7.44 1.14
CA THR A 185 -9.27 -7.64 -0.22
C THR A 185 -9.15 -9.12 -0.61
N VAL A 186 -9.91 -9.53 -1.63
CA VAL A 186 -9.77 -10.86 -2.25
C VAL A 186 -9.15 -10.66 -3.63
N SER A 187 -8.05 -11.37 -3.91
CA SER A 187 -7.43 -11.37 -5.24
C SER A 187 -8.18 -12.31 -6.17
N TYR A 188 -8.51 -11.85 -7.38
CA TYR A 188 -9.23 -12.62 -8.39
C TYR A 188 -8.35 -12.89 -9.61
N ALA A 189 -8.40 -14.12 -10.10
CA ALA A 189 -7.98 -14.43 -11.46
C ALA A 189 -9.14 -14.16 -12.43
N ALA A 190 -8.85 -13.64 -13.61
CA ALA A 190 -9.84 -13.34 -14.63
C ALA A 190 -9.37 -13.86 -15.99
N THR A 191 -10.30 -14.39 -16.79
CA THR A 191 -10.06 -14.80 -18.17
C THR A 191 -11.33 -14.61 -18.99
N VAL A 192 -11.21 -14.66 -20.32
CA VAL A 192 -12.33 -14.69 -21.25
C VAL A 192 -12.32 -16.05 -21.93
N PRO A 193 -13.08 -17.04 -21.45
CA PRO A 193 -12.96 -18.43 -21.90
C PRO A 193 -13.12 -18.62 -23.42
N THR A 194 -13.90 -17.78 -24.08
CA THR A 194 -14.12 -17.84 -25.53
C THR A 194 -12.94 -17.31 -26.36
N LYS A 195 -11.95 -16.68 -25.73
CA LYS A 195 -10.77 -16.10 -26.38
C LYS A 195 -9.48 -16.88 -26.08
N ILE A 196 -9.57 -18.01 -25.39
CA ILE A 196 -8.43 -18.87 -25.08
C ILE A 196 -8.53 -20.21 -25.81
N THR A 197 -7.39 -20.83 -26.04
CA THR A 197 -7.28 -22.18 -26.58
C THR A 197 -7.74 -23.23 -25.57
N LYS A 198 -8.05 -24.44 -26.06
CA LYS A 198 -8.34 -25.60 -25.21
C LYS A 198 -7.21 -25.90 -24.22
N ALA A 199 -5.97 -25.79 -24.67
CA ALA A 199 -4.79 -26.04 -23.85
C ALA A 199 -4.66 -25.00 -22.73
N GLU A 200 -4.90 -23.72 -23.03
CA GLU A 200 -4.90 -22.65 -22.03
C GLU A 200 -6.03 -22.82 -21.03
N ALA A 201 -7.24 -23.19 -21.45
CA ALA A 201 -8.34 -23.45 -20.53
C ALA A 201 -8.02 -24.58 -19.54
N ALA A 202 -7.43 -25.67 -20.01
CA ALA A 202 -6.97 -26.75 -19.15
C ALA A 202 -5.82 -26.32 -18.21
N ALA A 203 -4.94 -25.41 -18.66
CA ALA A 203 -3.90 -24.84 -17.81
C ALA A 203 -4.49 -23.94 -16.71
N TYR A 204 -5.49 -23.10 -17.03
CA TYR A 204 -6.22 -22.31 -16.06
C TYR A 204 -6.93 -23.18 -15.02
N GLU A 205 -7.60 -24.25 -15.46
CA GLU A 205 -8.27 -25.19 -14.55
C GLU A 205 -7.27 -25.78 -13.55
N LYS A 206 -6.18 -26.38 -14.03
CA LYS A 206 -5.11 -26.94 -13.17
C LYS A 206 -4.49 -25.91 -12.24
N PHE A 207 -4.26 -24.69 -12.72
CA PHE A 207 -3.72 -23.61 -11.89
C PHE A 207 -4.68 -23.25 -10.75
N ILE A 208 -5.98 -23.09 -11.06
CA ILE A 208 -6.98 -22.76 -10.05
C ILE A 208 -7.13 -23.91 -9.04
N GLU A 209 -7.18 -25.16 -9.50
CA GLU A 209 -7.22 -26.35 -8.64
C GLU A 209 -6.05 -26.37 -7.64
N TYR A 210 -4.84 -26.07 -8.11
CA TYR A 210 -3.68 -25.95 -7.23
C TYR A 210 -3.80 -24.76 -6.27
N ALA A 211 -4.10 -23.57 -6.81
CA ALA A 211 -4.14 -22.32 -6.05
C ALA A 211 -5.17 -22.36 -4.93
N VAL A 212 -6.34 -22.98 -5.14
CA VAL A 212 -7.37 -23.16 -4.10
C VAL A 212 -7.27 -24.52 -3.40
N GLY A 213 -6.31 -25.36 -3.76
CA GLY A 213 -6.04 -26.68 -3.20
C GLY A 213 -4.81 -26.66 -2.29
N ALA A 214 -3.73 -27.28 -2.76
CA ALA A 214 -2.46 -27.40 -2.04
C ALA A 214 -1.79 -26.05 -1.77
N GLY A 215 -1.96 -25.08 -2.68
CA GLY A 215 -1.41 -23.72 -2.56
C GLY A 215 -2.06 -22.84 -1.48
N GLN A 216 -3.00 -23.38 -0.70
CA GLN A 216 -3.60 -22.70 0.46
C GLN A 216 -2.86 -23.01 1.78
N THR A 217 -1.78 -23.79 1.71
CA THR A 217 -0.93 -24.11 2.87
C THR A 217 -0.04 -22.91 3.18
N LEU A 218 -0.12 -22.35 4.40
CA LEU A 218 0.75 -21.26 4.80
C LEU A 218 2.20 -21.74 4.96
N GLY A 219 3.15 -21.01 4.40
CA GLY A 219 4.56 -21.36 4.52
C GLY A 219 5.47 -20.48 3.67
N THR A 220 6.74 -20.84 3.61
CA THR A 220 7.78 -20.10 2.87
C THR A 220 8.44 -20.96 1.79
N GLN A 221 7.96 -22.19 1.58
CA GLN A 221 8.46 -23.05 0.51
C GLN A 221 7.84 -22.65 -0.82
N GLU A 222 8.44 -23.12 -1.91
CA GLU A 222 7.87 -22.94 -3.23
C GLU A 222 6.47 -23.58 -3.29
N GLY A 223 5.49 -22.77 -3.68
CA GLY A 223 4.11 -23.22 -3.78
C GLY A 223 3.26 -23.03 -2.52
N ASP A 224 3.87 -22.71 -1.38
CA ASP A 224 3.12 -22.31 -0.19
C ASP A 224 2.51 -20.91 -0.35
N LEU A 225 1.42 -20.66 0.38
CA LEU A 225 0.86 -19.34 0.59
C LEU A 225 1.76 -18.54 1.56
N PRO A 226 2.39 -17.43 1.14
CA PRO A 226 3.36 -16.75 1.99
C PRO A 226 2.71 -16.04 3.19
N PRO A 227 3.49 -15.78 4.27
CA PRO A 227 3.04 -14.95 5.38
C PRO A 227 2.50 -13.60 4.91
N GLY A 228 1.47 -13.10 5.59
CA GLY A 228 0.76 -11.87 5.19
C GLY A 228 -0.49 -12.12 4.33
N TYR A 229 -0.65 -13.33 3.77
CA TYR A 229 -1.93 -13.77 3.21
C TYR A 229 -2.76 -14.57 4.21
N ALA A 230 -4.06 -14.68 3.93
CA ALA A 230 -4.98 -15.58 4.61
C ALA A 230 -5.44 -16.70 3.67
N PRO A 231 -5.45 -17.97 4.12
CA PRO A 231 -6.08 -19.03 3.35
C PRO A 231 -7.56 -18.72 3.08
N LEU A 232 -8.01 -19.01 1.86
CA LEU A 232 -9.38 -18.83 1.41
C LEU A 232 -10.35 -19.68 2.26
N PRO A 233 -11.50 -19.12 2.68
CA PRO A 233 -12.58 -19.90 3.25
C PRO A 233 -13.04 -21.02 2.31
N GLN A 234 -13.44 -22.17 2.88
CA GLN A 234 -13.82 -23.35 2.10
C GLN A 234 -14.90 -23.07 1.04
N ALA A 235 -15.87 -22.21 1.35
CA ALA A 235 -16.90 -21.81 0.40
C ALA A 235 -16.33 -21.17 -0.88
N LEU A 236 -15.33 -20.28 -0.75
CA LEU A 236 -14.68 -19.65 -1.90
C LEU A 236 -13.80 -20.64 -2.67
N ARG A 237 -13.19 -21.60 -1.97
CA ARG A 237 -12.41 -22.69 -2.62
C ARG A 237 -13.33 -23.56 -3.49
N SER A 238 -14.47 -23.99 -2.96
CA SER A 238 -15.46 -24.77 -3.71
C SER A 238 -16.04 -24.00 -4.90
N GLU A 239 -16.32 -22.71 -4.73
CA GLU A 239 -16.78 -21.85 -5.82
C GLU A 239 -15.72 -21.71 -6.93
N ALA A 240 -14.46 -21.47 -6.57
CA ALA A 240 -13.37 -21.36 -7.53
C ALA A 240 -13.17 -22.65 -8.33
N LEU A 241 -13.29 -23.82 -7.70
CA LEU A 241 -13.25 -25.11 -8.39
C LEU A 241 -14.42 -25.27 -9.38
N SER A 242 -15.62 -24.82 -9.01
CA SER A 242 -16.75 -24.81 -9.95
C SER A 242 -16.51 -23.88 -11.14
N VAL A 243 -15.91 -22.71 -10.91
CA VAL A 243 -15.58 -21.76 -11.99
C VAL A 243 -14.47 -22.33 -12.89
N ALA A 244 -13.49 -23.04 -12.33
CA ALA A 244 -12.42 -23.69 -13.09
C ALA A 244 -12.97 -24.68 -14.13
N ALA A 245 -13.87 -25.56 -13.73
CA ALA A 245 -14.56 -26.49 -14.64
C ALA A 245 -15.40 -25.75 -15.70
N ASP A 246 -16.04 -24.65 -15.30
CA ASP A 246 -16.84 -23.80 -16.20
C ASP A 246 -15.98 -23.11 -17.27
N ILE A 247 -14.71 -22.78 -16.99
CA ILE A 247 -13.79 -22.19 -18.00
C ILE A 247 -13.62 -23.15 -19.18
N VAL A 248 -13.34 -24.43 -18.91
CA VAL A 248 -13.17 -25.45 -19.97
C VAL A 248 -14.46 -25.64 -20.76
N LYS A 249 -15.60 -25.71 -20.07
CA LYS A 249 -16.92 -25.85 -20.72
C LYS A 249 -17.24 -24.66 -21.62
N ARG A 250 -17.05 -23.42 -21.16
CA ARG A 250 -17.33 -22.21 -21.93
C ARG A 250 -16.36 -22.03 -23.10
N GLN A 251 -15.09 -22.41 -22.92
CA GLN A 251 -14.12 -22.43 -24.01
C GLN A 251 -14.59 -23.40 -25.12
N ALA A 252 -15.05 -24.60 -24.75
CA ALA A 252 -15.52 -25.59 -25.70
C ALA A 252 -16.80 -25.18 -26.45
N ALA A 253 -17.66 -24.36 -25.82
CA ALA A 253 -18.88 -23.84 -26.43
C ALA A 253 -18.63 -22.81 -27.55
N GLY A 254 -17.42 -22.25 -27.64
CA GLY A 254 -17.08 -21.21 -28.62
C GLY A 254 -17.73 -19.85 -28.31
N PRO A 255 -17.58 -18.85 -29.20
CA PRO A 255 -18.25 -17.55 -29.05
C PRO A 255 -19.76 -17.74 -28.96
N VAL A 256 -20.38 -17.17 -27.93
CA VAL A 256 -21.85 -17.05 -27.90
C VAL A 256 -22.22 -16.13 -29.05
N VAL A 257 -22.94 -16.66 -30.05
CA VAL A 257 -23.64 -15.84 -31.03
C VAL A 257 -24.72 -15.09 -30.26
N GLU A 258 -24.48 -13.81 -29.99
CA GLU A 258 -25.53 -12.90 -29.54
C GLU A 258 -26.64 -12.95 -30.60
N PRO A 259 -27.92 -13.17 -30.23
CA PRO A 259 -29.00 -13.14 -31.21
C PRO A 259 -28.92 -11.80 -31.94
N ALA A 260 -28.80 -11.86 -33.27
CA ALA A 260 -28.70 -10.70 -34.11
C ALA A 260 -29.79 -9.70 -33.73
N SER A 261 -29.39 -8.52 -33.24
CA SER A 261 -30.27 -7.38 -33.11
C SER A 261 -30.92 -7.18 -34.47
N ILE A 262 -32.24 -7.40 -34.53
CA ILE A 262 -33.06 -7.07 -35.69
C ILE A 262 -32.79 -5.61 -36.04
N THR A 263 -32.23 -5.40 -37.23
CA THR A 263 -31.96 -4.08 -37.78
C THR A 263 -33.28 -3.34 -37.91
N GLU A 264 -33.51 -2.37 -37.04
CA GLU A 264 -34.56 -1.37 -37.25
C GLU A 264 -34.14 -0.50 -38.43
N SER A 265 -34.95 -0.51 -39.47
CA SER A 265 -34.69 0.17 -40.74
C SER A 265 -34.78 1.68 -40.54
N ALA A 266 -33.65 2.39 -40.60
CA ALA A 266 -33.63 3.85 -40.66
C ALA A 266 -33.96 4.36 -42.09
N PRO A 267 -34.77 5.42 -42.26
CA PRO A 267 -35.04 6.05 -43.55
C PRO A 267 -33.85 6.89 -44.07
N PRO A 268 -33.80 7.23 -45.37
CA PRO A 268 -32.57 7.64 -46.06
C PRO A 268 -32.29 9.16 -46.03
N ASN A 269 -31.06 9.49 -46.48
CA ASN A 269 -30.44 10.80 -46.76
C ASN A 269 -29.78 11.52 -45.57
N SER A 270 -28.54 12.04 -45.64
CA SER A 270 -27.73 12.50 -46.78
C SER A 270 -26.23 12.59 -46.45
N GLN A 271 -25.43 12.34 -47.49
CA GLN A 271 -24.13 12.92 -47.85
C GLN A 271 -22.81 12.44 -47.21
N VAL A 272 -22.05 11.84 -48.13
CA VAL A 272 -20.64 11.43 -48.16
C VAL A 272 -19.71 12.65 -48.10
N LEU A 273 -18.65 12.57 -47.28
CA LEU A 273 -17.32 13.10 -47.63
C LEU A 273 -16.24 12.11 -47.18
N SER A 274 -15.60 11.50 -48.17
CA SER A 274 -14.50 10.55 -48.05
C SER A 274 -13.24 11.21 -47.48
N GLY A 275 -12.64 10.59 -46.46
CA GLY A 275 -11.26 10.81 -46.04
C GLY A 275 -10.55 9.45 -45.93
N ALA A 276 -9.56 9.20 -46.78
CA ALA A 276 -8.80 7.96 -46.83
C ALA A 276 -7.90 7.77 -45.58
N PRO A 277 -7.73 6.54 -45.05
CA PRO A 277 -6.78 6.30 -43.97
C PRO A 277 -5.34 6.16 -44.50
N VAL A 278 -4.46 7.03 -43.99
CA VAL A 278 -3.00 6.92 -44.15
C VAL A 278 -2.51 5.80 -43.24
N SER A 279 -1.84 4.80 -43.82
CA SER A 279 -1.18 3.71 -43.09
C SER A 279 0.23 4.13 -42.68
N VAL A 280 0.53 4.07 -41.38
CA VAL A 280 1.89 4.23 -40.85
C VAL A 280 2.37 2.85 -40.35
N PRO A 281 3.49 2.29 -40.86
CA PRO A 281 4.01 1.02 -40.39
C PRO A 281 4.78 1.19 -39.07
N ILE A 282 4.49 0.32 -38.09
CA ILE A 282 5.25 0.20 -36.83
C ILE A 282 6.27 -0.93 -37.01
N ALA A 283 7.56 -0.60 -36.88
CA ALA A 283 8.67 -1.56 -36.87
C ALA A 283 8.88 -2.15 -35.46
N PRO A 284 9.32 -3.42 -35.32
CA PRO A 284 9.53 -4.06 -34.02
C PRO A 284 10.81 -3.58 -33.32
N VAL A 285 10.70 -3.27 -32.02
CA VAL A 285 11.84 -2.95 -31.13
C VAL A 285 12.51 -4.24 -30.67
N GLN A 286 13.81 -4.35 -30.93
CA GLN A 286 14.70 -5.42 -30.44
C GLN A 286 15.17 -5.08 -29.02
N ILE A 287 15.03 -6.02 -28.07
CA ILE A 287 15.56 -5.90 -26.71
C ILE A 287 17.00 -6.43 -26.72
N GLY A 288 17.97 -5.51 -26.66
CA GLY A 288 19.39 -5.85 -26.49
C GLY A 288 19.72 -6.15 -25.03
N ALA A 289 20.35 -7.29 -24.79
CA ALA A 289 20.88 -7.69 -23.50
C ALA A 289 22.06 -6.81 -23.06
N VAL A 290 22.15 -6.50 -21.76
CA VAL A 290 23.33 -5.86 -21.15
C VAL A 290 23.93 -6.79 -20.09
N SER A 291 25.20 -7.14 -20.30
CA SER A 291 26.08 -7.80 -19.33
C SER A 291 26.80 -6.77 -18.44
N PRO A 292 27.26 -7.14 -17.23
CA PRO A 292 27.78 -6.20 -16.25
C PRO A 292 29.28 -5.93 -16.43
N ALA A 293 29.70 -4.69 -16.20
CA ALA A 293 31.11 -4.34 -16.00
C ALA A 293 31.24 -3.52 -14.71
N GLY A 294 32.11 -3.98 -13.81
CA GLY A 294 32.36 -3.37 -12.51
C GLY A 294 33.58 -2.44 -12.48
N GLY A 295 33.76 -1.83 -11.31
CA GLY A 295 35.06 -1.39 -10.79
C GLY A 295 35.39 0.10 -10.89
N GLY A 296 35.45 0.78 -9.74
CA GLY A 296 36.23 2.02 -9.56
C GLY A 296 35.63 3.04 -8.59
N LEU A 297 36.09 3.05 -7.33
CA LEU A 297 35.87 4.15 -6.36
C LEU A 297 36.89 5.28 -6.58
N PRO A 298 36.54 6.53 -6.23
CA PRO A 298 37.51 7.37 -5.53
C PRO A 298 36.93 8.03 -4.25
N GLN A 299 37.84 8.22 -3.29
CA GLN A 299 37.63 8.85 -1.99
C GLN A 299 37.50 10.38 -2.07
N GLY A 300 36.73 10.98 -1.15
CA GLY A 300 36.71 12.43 -0.91
C GLY A 300 35.90 12.84 0.35
N THR A 301 36.66 13.21 1.41
CA THR A 301 36.45 14.21 2.49
C THR A 301 35.11 14.33 3.27
N PRO A 302 35.10 14.38 4.62
CA PRO A 302 33.90 14.18 5.44
C PRO A 302 33.02 15.43 5.60
N ILE A 303 31.72 15.25 5.32
CA ILE A 303 30.65 16.23 5.43
C ILE A 303 30.12 16.26 6.88
N GLY A 304 30.92 16.78 7.82
CA GLY A 304 30.57 16.86 9.24
C GLY A 304 29.80 18.13 9.65
N ALA A 305 29.72 19.14 8.79
CA ALA A 305 29.29 20.49 9.21
C ALA A 305 27.84 20.86 8.87
N VAL A 306 27.16 20.12 7.99
CA VAL A 306 25.75 20.40 7.60
C VAL A 306 24.72 19.73 8.50
N ILE A 307 25.12 18.81 9.38
CA ILE A 307 24.20 18.07 10.26
C ILE A 307 23.81 18.91 11.50
N SER A 308 24.63 19.88 11.92
CA SER A 308 24.36 20.71 13.10
C SER A 308 23.26 21.76 12.93
N ALA A 309 22.98 22.21 11.69
CA ALA A 309 21.94 23.22 11.45
C ALA A 309 20.52 22.63 11.42
N ALA A 310 20.37 21.39 10.95
CA ALA A 310 19.08 20.69 10.91
C ALA A 310 18.60 20.23 12.30
N GLN A 311 19.53 19.95 13.23
CA GLN A 311 19.19 19.57 14.61
C GLN A 311 18.71 20.76 15.46
N ALA A 312 19.07 22.00 15.10
CA ALA A 312 18.64 23.20 15.84
C ALA A 312 17.17 23.60 15.55
N LEU A 313 16.62 23.25 14.38
CA LEU A 313 15.24 23.54 14.00
C LEU A 313 14.21 22.53 14.56
N LEU A 314 14.65 21.32 14.93
CA LEU A 314 13.80 20.30 15.57
C LEU A 314 13.71 20.48 17.10
N ALA A 315 14.57 21.31 17.70
CA ALA A 315 14.58 21.58 19.14
C ALA A 315 13.70 22.77 19.57
N SER A 316 13.14 23.55 18.63
CA SER A 316 12.38 24.78 18.95
C SER A 316 10.86 24.62 18.95
N VAL A 317 10.32 23.42 18.67
CA VAL A 317 8.87 23.15 18.74
C VAL A 317 8.60 22.09 19.81
N GLY A 318 8.48 22.52 21.07
CA GLY A 318 8.02 21.63 22.14
C GLY A 318 8.45 21.94 23.58
N THR A 319 8.61 23.19 23.99
CA THR A 319 8.77 23.52 25.42
C THR A 319 7.44 23.60 26.13
N SER A 320 6.96 22.44 26.56
CA SER A 320 6.08 22.27 27.72
C SER A 320 6.11 20.80 28.02
N ARG A 321 6.82 20.35 29.08
CA ARG A 321 6.32 19.61 30.27
C ARG A 321 7.45 19.49 31.30
N PHE A 322 7.12 19.71 32.56
CA PHE A 322 7.92 19.26 33.68
C PHE A 322 8.23 17.75 33.58
N GLY A 323 9.47 17.36 33.91
CA GLY A 323 9.80 16.02 34.43
C GLY A 323 10.60 15.11 33.50
N PRO A 324 11.91 14.93 33.80
CA PRO A 324 12.38 13.59 34.16
C PRO A 324 13.12 13.53 35.52
N ALA A 325 13.15 14.62 36.29
CA ALA A 325 13.77 14.62 37.63
C ALA A 325 12.92 13.94 38.72
N GLY A 326 11.60 13.79 38.53
CA GLY A 326 10.69 13.18 39.51
C GLY A 326 10.69 11.66 39.53
N ALA A 327 10.98 11.00 38.41
CA ALA A 327 10.94 9.54 38.31
C ALA A 327 12.18 8.85 38.91
N LEU A 328 13.33 9.54 38.95
CA LEU A 328 14.55 9.03 39.57
C LEU A 328 14.50 9.10 41.11
N ALA A 329 13.78 10.06 41.69
CA ALA A 329 13.66 10.17 43.15
C ALA A 329 12.73 9.10 43.76
N LEU A 330 11.68 8.67 43.03
CA LEU A 330 10.78 7.60 43.48
C LEU A 330 11.37 6.20 43.30
N GLY A 331 12.28 5.99 42.34
CA GLY A 331 13.00 4.73 42.16
C GLY A 331 14.04 4.46 43.26
N LEU A 332 14.71 5.51 43.77
CA LEU A 332 15.70 5.37 44.84
C LEU A 332 15.08 5.12 46.23
N ALA A 333 13.85 5.58 46.48
CA ALA A 333 13.14 5.31 47.73
C ALA A 333 12.67 3.84 47.87
N ALA A 334 12.41 3.16 46.75
CA ALA A 334 12.00 1.75 46.72
C ALA A 334 13.18 0.77 46.90
N LEU A 335 14.41 1.17 46.56
CA LEU A 335 15.61 0.34 46.72
C LEU A 335 16.13 0.29 48.17
N ILE A 336 15.77 1.26 49.01
CA ILE A 336 16.20 1.31 50.43
C ILE A 336 15.19 0.62 51.36
N SER A 337 13.92 0.49 50.96
CA SER A 337 12.86 -0.10 51.79
C SER A 337 12.72 -1.62 51.65
N GLY A 338 13.23 -2.21 50.57
CA GLY A 338 13.24 -3.68 50.35
C GLY A 338 14.01 -4.49 51.41
N PRO A 339 15.24 -4.09 51.82
CA PRO A 339 16.02 -4.86 52.80
C PRO A 339 15.54 -4.71 54.26
N VAL A 340 14.72 -3.69 54.57
CA VAL A 340 14.24 -3.44 55.95
C VAL A 340 12.96 -4.23 56.24
N LEU A 341 12.09 -4.46 55.25
CA LEU A 341 10.86 -5.25 55.43
C LEU A 341 11.12 -6.76 55.52
N LEU A 342 12.22 -7.26 54.95
CA LEU A 342 12.63 -8.68 55.09
C LEU A 342 13.28 -9.01 56.44
N ARG A 343 13.64 -8.02 57.27
CA ARG A 343 14.19 -8.25 58.62
C ARG A 343 13.17 -8.09 59.75
N ILE A 344 11.95 -7.62 59.48
CA ILE A 344 10.88 -7.49 60.47
C ILE A 344 9.90 -8.68 60.43
N GLY A 345 9.91 -9.49 59.35
CA GLY A 345 9.06 -10.67 59.19
C GLY A 345 9.62 -12.00 59.72
N ALA A 346 10.82 -12.04 60.31
CA ALA A 346 11.49 -13.27 60.75
C ALA A 346 11.59 -13.43 62.28
N GLY A 347 10.67 -12.84 63.03
CA GLY A 347 10.61 -12.97 64.49
C GLY A 347 9.19 -13.14 64.98
N HIS A 348 8.52 -14.22 64.57
CA HIS A 348 7.38 -14.88 65.25
C HIS A 348 7.20 -16.28 64.63
N ALA A 349 8.13 -17.19 64.98
CA ALA A 349 7.96 -18.64 65.08
C ALA A 349 9.17 -19.17 65.86
#